data_AF-A0A7J9PYQ9-F1
#
_entry.id   AF-A0A7J9PYQ9-F1
#
_cell.length_a   1.000
_cell.length_b   1.000
_cell.length_c   1.000
_cell.angle_alpha   90.00
_cell.angle_beta   90.00
_cell.angle_gamma   90.00
#
_symmetry.space_group_name_H-M   'P 1'
#
loop_
_entity.id
_entity.type
_entity.pdbx_description
1 polymer ?
#
loop_
_entity_poly.entity_id
_entity_poly.type
_entity_poly.pdbx_seq_one_letter_code
_entity_poly.pdbx_strand_id
1 'polypeptide(L)'
;MKKSRVEIKCGIFATIIVIAAVFSVMLLTGTGQYVPRTSDYSAYELAVNPPMPDFSYPLANYSLVRGGMTFDIFERIGIENYESGIEFYEGLTNMTHRDRYGRLDIHETPTTVIQYHALEQNTLKFELAQGTGAIKRGNSIIVGSEDVSGIFVMLDGSTANIAGQEVLFSLPSGSGVVFRTDTGIDSPVGTAVAEGRVSAEMYLLDAGWTVGEDVVSYGDTWLYAVTASEEIVEVQVTGNATGKSVVIHVTEPYLKYVSADDMTVKLDGVDLKSGLGMAETLWDTGEEASYFAVKTANGYDVIVYIPENSDSVITITTADANFGVDGLITLLAAIGIVGVAVVALIKTE
;
A
#
# COMPACT_ATOMS: atom_id res chain seq x y z
N MET A 1 61.99 39.50 18.25
CA MET A 1 61.35 39.00 17.02
C MET A 1 59.86 39.31 17.07
N LYS A 2 59.41 40.33 16.33
CA LYS A 2 58.00 40.74 16.27
C LYS A 2 57.30 39.91 15.19
N LYS A 3 56.58 38.84 15.58
CA LYS A 3 55.64 38.19 14.65
C LYS A 3 54.64 39.23 14.19
N SER A 4 54.50 39.40 12.88
CA SER A 4 53.66 40.46 12.34
C SER A 4 52.20 40.17 12.71
N ARG A 5 51.42 41.20 13.02
CA ARG A 5 49.99 41.09 13.33
C ARG A 5 49.16 40.40 12.23
N VAL A 6 49.74 40.18 11.05
CA VAL A 6 49.14 39.50 9.90
C VAL A 6 49.19 37.97 10.06
N GLU A 7 50.29 37.42 10.59
CA GLU A 7 50.44 35.96 10.77
C GLU A 7 49.51 35.40 11.84
N ILE A 8 49.23 36.17 12.90
CA ILE A 8 48.29 35.78 13.96
C ILE A 8 46.85 35.75 13.43
N LYS A 9 46.49 36.63 12.48
CA LYS A 9 45.14 36.68 11.92
C LYS A 9 44.87 35.54 10.94
N CYS A 10 45.83 35.16 10.09
CA CYS A 10 45.67 34.02 9.19
C CYS A 10 45.62 32.68 9.95
N GLY A 11 46.41 32.53 11.02
CA GLY A 11 46.38 31.32 11.86
C GLY A 11 45.02 31.11 12.54
N ILE A 12 44.41 32.18 13.08
CA ILE A 12 43.09 32.10 13.71
C ILE A 12 42.00 31.78 12.67
N PHE A 13 42.04 32.40 11.49
CA PHE A 13 41.06 32.15 10.44
C PHE A 13 41.12 30.72 9.89
N ALA A 14 42.33 30.20 9.65
CA ALA A 14 42.51 28.81 9.23
C ALA A 14 42.04 27.82 10.31
N THR A 15 42.28 28.12 11.59
CA THR A 15 41.82 27.27 12.70
C THR A 15 40.29 27.27 12.83
N ILE A 16 39.62 28.41 12.62
CA ILE A 16 38.16 28.49 12.61
C ILE A 16 37.56 27.69 11.45
N ILE A 17 38.14 27.75 10.25
CA ILE A 17 37.68 26.96 9.10
C ILE A 17 37.89 25.46 9.35
N VAL A 18 39.01 25.05 9.92
CA VAL A 18 39.26 23.64 10.26
C VAL A 18 38.31 23.17 11.36
N ILE A 19 38.06 23.96 12.40
CA ILE A 19 37.09 23.60 13.46
C ILE A 19 35.68 23.56 12.89
N ALA A 20 35.28 24.48 12.01
CA ALA A 20 33.96 24.47 11.37
C ALA A 20 33.78 23.30 10.39
N ALA A 21 34.83 22.93 9.65
CA ALA A 21 34.83 21.75 8.79
C ALA A 21 34.78 20.46 9.63
N VAL A 22 35.54 20.38 10.73
CA VAL A 22 35.49 19.24 11.66
C VAL A 22 34.15 19.14 12.38
N PHE A 23 33.54 20.26 12.79
CA PHE A 23 32.19 20.27 13.37
C PHE A 23 31.10 19.94 12.35
N SER A 24 31.23 20.39 11.10
CA SER A 24 30.29 20.04 10.04
C SER A 24 30.40 18.56 9.67
N VAL A 25 31.62 18.01 9.64
CA VAL A 25 31.84 16.57 9.45
C VAL A 25 31.35 15.77 10.66
N MET A 26 31.52 16.26 11.90
CA MET A 26 31.00 15.57 13.10
C MET A 26 29.49 15.68 13.28
N LEU A 27 28.84 16.74 12.79
CA LEU A 27 27.37 16.85 12.74
C LEU A 27 26.78 16.00 11.60
N LEU A 28 27.57 15.66 10.59
CA LEU A 28 27.20 14.76 9.49
C LEU A 28 27.56 13.29 9.75
N THR A 29 28.29 12.97 10.81
CA THR A 29 28.57 11.58 11.20
C THR A 29 27.65 11.14 12.34
N GLY A 30 26.49 10.58 11.97
CA GLY A 30 26.08 9.30 12.55
C GLY A 30 25.04 9.25 13.65
N THR A 31 24.11 10.22 13.76
CA THR A 31 22.83 9.93 14.42
C THR A 31 21.73 9.97 13.38
N GLY A 32 21.14 8.82 13.07
CA GLY A 32 19.97 8.78 12.22
C GLY A 32 18.89 9.67 12.81
N GLN A 33 18.36 10.58 11.98
CA GLN A 33 17.21 11.38 12.36
C GLN A 33 15.97 10.53 12.13
N TYR A 34 15.21 10.27 13.20
CA TYR A 34 13.94 9.57 13.12
C TYR A 34 12.79 10.58 13.11
N VAL A 35 11.81 10.34 12.25
CA VAL A 35 10.58 11.13 12.18
C VAL A 35 9.42 10.23 12.57
N PRO A 36 8.79 10.45 13.74
CA PRO A 36 7.62 9.70 14.12
C PRO A 36 6.45 10.06 13.22
N ARG A 37 5.68 9.04 12.84
CA ARG A 37 4.46 9.17 12.06
C ARG A 37 3.36 8.35 12.71
N THR A 38 2.16 8.90 12.71
CA THR A 38 0.98 8.25 13.29
C THR A 38 -0.22 8.66 12.47
N SER A 39 -1.02 7.66 12.11
CA SER A 39 -2.34 7.79 11.50
C SER A 39 -3.37 7.13 12.39
N ASP A 40 -4.62 7.11 11.94
CA ASP A 40 -5.70 6.36 12.61
C ASP A 40 -5.48 4.84 12.56
N TYR A 41 -4.55 4.36 11.73
CA TYR A 41 -4.34 2.94 11.45
C TYR A 41 -2.98 2.38 11.84
N SER A 42 -1.95 3.24 11.94
CA SER A 42 -0.58 2.79 12.22
C SER A 42 0.26 3.87 12.88
N ALA A 43 1.25 3.45 13.66
CA ALA A 43 2.26 4.31 14.25
C ALA A 43 3.64 3.70 14.03
N TYR A 44 4.61 4.51 13.58
CA TYR A 44 5.97 4.07 13.29
C TYR A 44 6.96 5.24 13.19
N GLU A 45 8.26 4.95 13.22
CA GLU A 45 9.32 5.96 13.11
C GLU A 45 10.20 5.75 11.88
N LEU A 46 10.27 6.75 10.99
CA LEU A 46 11.09 6.67 9.77
C LEU A 46 12.49 7.22 10.00
N ALA A 47 13.52 6.42 9.70
CA ALA A 47 14.90 6.89 9.71
C ALA A 47 15.22 7.68 8.43
N VAL A 48 15.28 9.01 8.52
CA VAL A 48 15.62 9.91 7.41
C VAL A 48 17.06 9.74 6.93
N ASN A 49 17.97 9.38 7.85
CA ASN A 49 19.39 9.13 7.57
C ASN A 49 19.84 7.84 8.28
N PRO A 50 19.53 6.65 7.76
CA PRO A 50 19.83 5.41 8.45
C PRO A 50 21.35 5.26 8.69
N PRO A 51 21.79 4.85 9.89
CA PRO A 51 23.21 4.59 10.15
C PRO A 51 23.69 3.35 9.35
N MET A 52 24.90 3.41 8.77
CA MET A 52 25.57 2.30 8.06
C MET A 52 26.71 1.72 8.91
N PRO A 53 26.92 0.37 8.95
CA PRO A 53 27.23 -0.45 7.76
C PRO A 53 26.43 -1.76 7.58
N ASP A 54 25.53 -2.11 8.50
CA ASP A 54 24.77 -3.39 8.48
C ASP A 54 23.27 -3.17 8.22
N PHE A 55 22.99 -2.29 7.27
CA PHE A 55 21.72 -2.08 6.57
C PHE A 55 20.43 -2.32 7.36
N SER A 56 19.79 -1.23 7.78
CA SER A 56 18.41 -1.26 8.27
C SER A 56 17.76 0.05 7.87
N TYR A 57 16.50 0.02 7.42
CA TYR A 57 15.63 1.17 7.46
C TYR A 57 14.78 1.05 8.72
N PRO A 58 15.32 1.35 9.92
CA PRO A 58 14.64 1.00 11.15
C PRO A 58 13.36 1.82 11.31
N LEU A 59 12.23 1.16 11.08
CA LEU A 59 11.01 1.44 11.82
C LEU A 59 11.24 0.96 13.24
N ALA A 60 11.78 1.79 14.14
CA ALA A 60 12.16 1.40 15.52
C ALA A 60 11.00 0.80 16.34
N ASN A 61 9.80 1.09 15.89
CA ASN A 61 8.59 0.33 16.14
C ASN A 61 7.69 0.48 14.91
N TYR A 62 6.93 -0.55 14.60
CA TYR A 62 5.76 -0.47 13.76
C TYR A 62 4.61 -1.13 14.50
N SER A 63 3.58 -0.33 14.73
CA SER A 63 2.44 -0.69 15.54
C SER A 63 1.15 -0.40 14.80
N LEU A 64 0.16 -1.27 14.97
CA LEU A 64 -1.18 -1.01 14.47
C LEU A 64 -1.96 -0.18 15.46
N VAL A 65 -2.72 0.79 14.95
CA VAL A 65 -3.69 1.54 15.72
C VAL A 65 -5.08 1.00 15.39
N ARG A 66 -5.79 0.47 16.39
CA ARG A 66 -7.14 -0.09 16.23
C ARG A 66 -7.99 0.30 17.43
N GLY A 67 -9.09 1.01 17.18
CA GLY A 67 -10.01 1.45 18.25
C GLY A 67 -9.33 2.33 19.32
N GLY A 68 -8.30 3.10 18.94
CA GLY A 68 -7.51 3.92 19.86
C GLY A 68 -6.47 3.16 20.69
N MET A 69 -6.33 1.84 20.48
CA MET A 69 -5.27 1.03 21.09
C MET A 69 -4.13 0.82 20.08
N THR A 70 -2.90 0.71 20.60
CA THR A 70 -1.69 0.48 19.82
C THR A 70 -1.16 -0.93 20.08
N PHE A 71 -0.89 -1.67 19.00
CA PHE A 71 -0.40 -3.04 19.05
C PHE A 71 0.92 -3.15 18.29
N ASP A 72 2.01 -3.43 18.99
CA ASP A 72 3.34 -3.55 18.38
C ASP A 72 3.45 -4.85 17.59
N ILE A 73 3.81 -4.76 16.32
CA ILE A 73 4.03 -5.95 15.47
C ILE A 73 5.51 -6.11 15.15
N PHE A 74 6.19 -5.03 14.80
CA PHE A 74 7.62 -5.05 14.47
C PHE A 74 8.40 -4.09 15.35
N GLU A 75 9.53 -4.55 15.89
CA GLU A 75 10.55 -3.69 16.49
C GLU A 75 11.42 -3.03 15.42
N ARG A 76 11.61 -3.70 14.29
CA ARG A 76 12.44 -3.18 13.21
C ARG A 76 12.08 -3.76 11.87
N ILE A 77 12.22 -2.93 10.84
CA ILE A 77 12.23 -3.34 9.44
C ILE A 77 13.61 -2.97 8.89
N GLY A 78 14.21 -3.80 8.04
CA GLY A 78 15.56 -3.59 7.55
C GLY A 78 15.75 -4.10 6.13
N ILE A 79 16.31 -3.28 5.24
CA ILE A 79 16.59 -3.64 3.84
C ILE A 79 18.09 -3.62 3.64
N GLU A 80 18.66 -4.71 3.11
CA GLU A 80 20.11 -4.93 2.94
C GLU A 80 20.75 -4.00 1.92
N ASN A 81 20.08 -3.60 0.85
CA ASN A 81 20.61 -2.61 -0.07
C ASN A 81 19.58 -1.49 -0.21
N TYR A 82 19.88 -0.34 0.37
CA TYR A 82 18.98 0.81 0.36
C TYR A 82 19.80 2.09 0.31
N GLU A 83 19.50 2.99 -0.62
CA GLU A 83 20.18 4.27 -0.72
C GLU A 83 19.66 5.20 0.38
N SER A 84 20.53 5.55 1.33
CA SER A 84 20.21 6.57 2.32
C SER A 84 20.06 7.92 1.62
N GLY A 85 18.88 8.54 1.70
CA GLY A 85 18.63 9.82 1.05
C GLY A 85 17.16 10.20 1.05
N ILE A 86 16.90 11.50 1.16
CA ILE A 86 15.62 12.11 1.53
C ILE A 86 14.67 12.16 0.34
N GLU A 87 14.03 11.05 -0.01
CA GLU A 87 12.89 11.09 -0.94
C GLU A 87 11.83 10.08 -0.52
N PHE A 88 11.27 10.26 0.68
CA PHE A 88 9.92 9.75 0.94
C PHE A 88 8.93 10.72 0.33
N TYR A 89 8.12 10.21 -0.58
CA TYR A 89 6.99 10.90 -1.16
C TYR A 89 5.78 10.59 -0.29
N GLU A 90 5.27 11.60 0.40
CA GLU A 90 4.07 11.48 1.21
C GLU A 90 2.84 11.74 0.34
N GLY A 91 2.00 10.72 0.20
CA GLY A 91 0.65 10.85 -0.32
C GLY A 91 -0.35 11.16 0.80
N LEU A 92 -1.63 11.26 0.43
CA LEU A 92 -2.71 11.48 1.40
C LEU A 92 -2.88 10.30 2.36
N THR A 93 -2.66 9.10 1.85
CA THR A 93 -3.01 7.82 2.48
C THR A 93 -1.86 6.82 2.46
N ASN A 94 -0.74 7.20 1.87
CA ASN A 94 0.43 6.35 1.75
C ASN A 94 1.72 7.15 1.82
N MET A 95 2.82 6.43 1.93
CA MET A 95 4.14 6.95 1.66
C MET A 95 4.89 6.01 0.76
N THR A 96 5.68 6.57 -0.13
CA THR A 96 6.52 5.81 -1.04
C THR A 96 7.96 6.26 -0.93
N HIS A 97 8.87 5.33 -0.92
CA HIS A 97 10.26 5.57 -1.24
C HIS A 97 10.67 4.72 -2.44
N ARG A 98 11.51 5.26 -3.30
CA ARG A 98 12.07 4.55 -4.43
C ARG A 98 13.53 4.94 -4.62
N ASP A 99 14.38 3.93 -4.76
CA ASP A 99 15.78 4.08 -5.10
C ASP A 99 16.14 3.12 -6.25
N ARG A 100 17.44 2.87 -6.46
CA ARG A 100 17.90 1.91 -7.48
C ARG A 100 17.68 0.45 -7.10
N TYR A 101 17.56 0.13 -5.81
CA TYR A 101 17.47 -1.25 -5.30
C TYR A 101 16.03 -1.71 -5.14
N GLY A 102 15.08 -0.78 -4.92
CA GLY A 102 13.69 -1.12 -4.72
C GLY A 102 12.75 0.05 -4.58
N ARG A 103 11.49 -0.30 -4.30
CA ARG A 103 10.40 0.61 -3.94
C ARG A 103 9.75 0.08 -2.66
N LEU A 104 9.63 0.94 -1.66
CA LEU A 104 8.90 0.67 -0.42
C LEU A 104 7.64 1.55 -0.41
N ASP A 105 6.48 0.94 -0.22
CA ASP A 105 5.20 1.63 -0.05
C ASP A 105 4.62 1.25 1.32
N ILE A 106 4.20 2.26 2.09
CA ILE A 106 3.46 2.08 3.35
C ILE A 106 2.09 2.73 3.16
N HIS A 107 1.05 1.91 3.09
CA HIS A 107 -0.33 2.30 2.95
C HIS A 107 -0.98 2.41 4.33
N GLU A 108 -1.36 3.63 4.70
CA GLU A 108 -1.96 3.98 5.97
C GLU A 108 -3.48 3.82 5.88
N THR A 109 -3.92 2.58 5.64
CA THR A 109 -5.32 2.19 5.44
C THR A 109 -5.82 1.31 6.59
N PRO A 110 -7.15 1.02 6.69
CA PRO A 110 -7.70 0.13 7.71
C PRO A 110 -7.04 -1.25 7.84
N THR A 111 -6.53 -1.81 6.74
CA THR A 111 -5.80 -3.09 6.73
C THR A 111 -4.29 -2.91 6.72
N THR A 112 -3.81 -1.67 6.67
CA THR A 112 -2.42 -1.22 6.70
C THR A 112 -1.44 -2.13 5.96
N VAL A 113 -1.00 -1.70 4.78
CA VAL A 113 -0.18 -2.53 3.90
C VAL A 113 1.24 -1.98 3.80
N ILE A 114 2.25 -2.83 3.96
CA ILE A 114 3.64 -2.51 3.63
C ILE A 114 4.02 -3.34 2.41
N GLN A 115 4.39 -2.70 1.31
CA GLN A 115 4.86 -3.38 0.10
C GLN A 115 6.31 -3.03 -0.15
N TYR A 116 7.12 -4.04 -0.44
CA TYR A 116 8.47 -3.83 -0.95
C TYR A 116 8.66 -4.58 -2.26
N HIS A 117 9.04 -3.86 -3.31
CA HIS A 117 9.38 -4.40 -4.62
C HIS A 117 10.86 -4.18 -4.89
N ALA A 118 11.59 -5.27 -5.09
CA ALA A 118 13.02 -5.29 -5.35
C ALA A 118 13.31 -5.02 -6.84
N LEU A 119 14.05 -3.94 -7.14
CA LEU A 119 14.58 -3.65 -8.47
C LEU A 119 15.91 -4.36 -8.72
N GLU A 120 16.69 -4.58 -7.67
CA GLU A 120 17.89 -5.42 -7.66
C GLU A 120 17.77 -6.54 -6.61
N GLN A 121 18.66 -7.53 -6.66
CA GLN A 121 18.67 -8.58 -5.63
C GLN A 121 18.89 -7.96 -4.24
N ASN A 122 18.04 -8.32 -3.29
CA ASN A 122 18.05 -7.72 -1.95
C ASN A 122 17.61 -8.69 -0.86
N THR A 123 17.81 -8.29 0.39
CA THR A 123 17.27 -8.97 1.58
C THR A 123 16.44 -7.98 2.37
N LEU A 124 15.23 -8.38 2.75
CA LEU A 124 14.37 -7.61 3.66
C LEU A 124 14.19 -8.40 4.96
N LYS A 125 14.34 -7.74 6.09
CA LYS A 125 14.27 -8.32 7.44
C LYS A 125 13.21 -7.60 8.26
N PHE A 126 12.39 -8.37 8.95
CA PHE A 126 11.47 -7.89 9.97
C PHE A 126 11.86 -8.50 11.31
N GLU A 127 12.03 -7.66 12.33
CA GLU A 127 12.21 -8.06 13.71
C GLU A 127 10.85 -7.91 14.42
N LEU A 128 10.30 -9.03 14.86
CA LEU A 128 8.99 -9.11 15.50
C LEU A 128 9.07 -8.56 16.92
N ALA A 129 8.07 -7.77 17.30
CA ALA A 129 7.94 -7.28 18.66
C ALA A 129 7.80 -8.42 19.68
N GLN A 130 8.18 -8.14 20.93
CA GLN A 130 8.01 -9.11 22.02
C GLN A 130 6.55 -9.57 22.13
N GLY A 131 6.35 -10.89 22.11
CA GLY A 131 5.00 -11.50 22.18
C GLY A 131 4.35 -11.75 20.82
N THR A 132 4.94 -11.24 19.73
CA THR A 132 4.54 -11.56 18.36
C THR A 132 5.27 -12.80 17.86
N GLY A 133 4.54 -13.73 17.25
CA GLY A 133 5.06 -14.94 16.63
C GLY A 133 4.89 -14.95 15.11
N ALA A 134 5.56 -15.88 14.43
CA ALA A 134 5.46 -16.08 12.99
C ALA A 134 5.34 -17.57 12.62
N ILE A 135 4.47 -17.87 11.65
CA ILE A 135 4.27 -19.23 11.13
C ILE A 135 4.22 -19.19 9.60
N LYS A 136 5.11 -19.94 8.95
CA LYS A 136 5.12 -20.09 7.48
C LYS A 136 4.04 -21.06 7.01
N ARG A 137 3.30 -20.69 5.97
CA ARG A 137 2.27 -21.50 5.30
C ARG A 137 2.41 -21.37 3.78
N GLY A 138 3.06 -22.35 3.13
CA GLY A 138 3.28 -22.29 1.69
C GLY A 138 4.04 -21.02 1.29
N ASN A 139 3.39 -20.17 0.50
CA ASN A 139 3.92 -18.90 -0.01
C ASN A 139 3.58 -17.68 0.88
N SER A 140 3.09 -17.90 2.10
CA SER A 140 2.86 -16.82 3.07
C SER A 140 3.48 -17.09 4.44
N ILE A 141 3.58 -16.03 5.23
CA ILE A 141 3.92 -16.10 6.65
C ILE A 141 2.86 -15.32 7.42
N ILE A 142 2.16 -15.99 8.32
CA ILE A 142 1.25 -15.33 9.25
C ILE A 142 2.08 -14.84 10.44
N VAL A 143 1.94 -13.58 10.80
CA VAL A 143 2.55 -12.97 11.98
C VAL A 143 1.49 -12.36 12.87
N GLY A 144 1.68 -12.41 14.19
CA GLY A 144 0.70 -11.83 15.10
C GLY A 144 0.88 -12.22 16.56
N SER A 145 0.03 -11.63 17.38
CA SER A 145 -0.18 -11.91 18.80
C SER A 145 -1.62 -12.39 19.02
N GLU A 146 -2.08 -12.40 20.28
CA GLU A 146 -3.48 -12.70 20.62
C GLU A 146 -4.44 -11.61 20.11
N ASP A 147 -3.98 -10.36 20.02
CA ASP A 147 -4.83 -9.21 19.74
C ASP A 147 -4.79 -8.76 18.28
N VAL A 148 -3.72 -9.10 17.56
CA VAL A 148 -3.47 -8.58 16.21
C VAL A 148 -2.75 -9.61 15.35
N SER A 149 -3.12 -9.70 14.07
CA SER A 149 -2.39 -10.51 13.10
C SER A 149 -2.25 -9.80 11.76
N GLY A 150 -1.36 -10.35 10.94
CA GLY A 150 -1.21 -10.01 9.54
C GLY A 150 -0.52 -11.14 8.80
N ILE A 151 -0.46 -10.97 7.49
CA ILE A 151 0.09 -11.94 6.57
C ILE A 151 1.15 -11.27 5.70
N PHE A 152 2.31 -11.92 5.62
CA PHE A 152 3.27 -11.68 4.55
C PHE A 152 2.91 -12.54 3.36
N VAL A 153 2.84 -11.94 2.18
CA VAL A 153 2.70 -12.59 0.89
C VAL A 153 3.99 -12.42 0.11
N MET A 154 4.59 -13.54 -0.30
CA MET A 154 5.79 -13.55 -1.12
C MET A 154 5.41 -13.51 -2.61
N LEU A 155 5.92 -12.50 -3.33
CA LEU A 155 5.66 -12.29 -4.76
C LEU A 155 6.86 -12.73 -5.60
N ASP A 156 6.58 -13.23 -6.81
CA ASP A 156 7.53 -13.44 -7.92
C ASP A 156 8.86 -14.12 -7.55
N GLY A 157 8.77 -15.23 -6.81
CA GLY A 157 9.94 -16.05 -6.47
C GLY A 157 10.69 -15.63 -5.22
N SER A 158 10.18 -14.63 -4.48
CA SER A 158 10.66 -14.31 -3.14
C SER A 158 10.60 -15.52 -2.23
N THR A 159 11.59 -15.65 -1.35
CA THR A 159 11.63 -16.72 -0.35
C THR A 159 11.83 -16.14 1.03
N ALA A 160 11.40 -16.86 2.05
CA ALA A 160 11.50 -16.41 3.42
C ALA A 160 11.95 -17.51 4.38
N ASN A 161 12.71 -17.09 5.39
CA ASN A 161 13.15 -17.89 6.53
C ASN A 161 12.73 -17.22 7.84
N ILE A 162 12.30 -18.03 8.82
CA ILE A 162 11.93 -17.56 10.16
C ILE A 162 13.00 -18.06 11.13
N ALA A 163 13.63 -17.16 11.87
CA ALA A 163 14.69 -17.46 12.82
C ALA A 163 14.46 -16.71 14.14
N GLY A 164 13.81 -17.37 15.11
CA GLY A 164 13.43 -16.71 16.37
C GLY A 164 12.41 -15.60 16.11
N GLN A 165 12.75 -14.37 16.52
CA GLN A 165 11.94 -13.16 16.31
C GLN A 165 12.23 -12.48 14.97
N GLU A 166 12.91 -13.14 14.03
CA GLU A 166 13.27 -12.54 12.76
C GLU A 166 12.58 -13.26 11.60
N VAL A 167 12.00 -12.48 10.69
CA VAL A 167 11.54 -12.95 9.38
C VAL A 167 12.45 -12.33 8.32
N LEU A 168 13.22 -13.16 7.64
CA LEU A 168 14.15 -12.75 6.59
C LEU A 168 13.64 -13.18 5.23
N PHE A 169 13.50 -12.23 4.32
CA PHE A 169 13.11 -12.41 2.94
C PHE A 169 14.32 -12.25 2.02
N SER A 170 14.57 -13.23 1.16
CA SER A 170 15.49 -13.11 0.04
C SER A 170 14.71 -12.79 -1.22
N LEU A 171 15.04 -11.65 -1.83
CA LEU A 171 14.27 -11.01 -2.88
C LEU A 171 15.10 -10.94 -4.18
N PRO A 172 14.82 -11.79 -5.18
CA PRO A 172 15.34 -11.59 -6.53
C PRO A 172 14.95 -10.23 -7.13
N SER A 173 15.69 -9.79 -8.15
CA SER A 173 15.27 -8.60 -8.94
C SER A 173 13.91 -8.86 -9.60
N GLY A 174 13.01 -7.89 -9.52
CA GLY A 174 11.63 -7.96 -10.01
C GLY A 174 10.68 -8.70 -9.08
N SER A 175 11.11 -9.04 -7.86
CA SER A 175 10.26 -9.71 -6.87
C SER A 175 9.81 -8.77 -5.76
N GLY A 176 8.94 -9.24 -4.86
CA GLY A 176 8.53 -8.42 -3.74
C GLY A 176 7.89 -9.20 -2.59
N VAL A 177 7.59 -8.45 -1.55
CA VAL A 177 6.85 -8.95 -0.40
C VAL A 177 5.85 -7.90 0.04
N VAL A 178 4.67 -8.37 0.43
CA VAL A 178 3.60 -7.54 0.96
C VAL A 178 3.29 -8.03 2.36
N PHE A 179 3.35 -7.14 3.34
CA PHE A 179 2.70 -7.32 4.63
C PHE A 179 1.32 -6.66 4.59
N ARG A 180 0.28 -7.39 4.97
CA ARG A 180 -1.09 -6.88 5.11
C ARG A 180 -1.62 -7.32 6.47
N THR A 181 -2.24 -6.41 7.21
CA THR A 181 -2.83 -6.75 8.50
C THR A 181 -4.19 -7.39 8.30
N ASP A 182 -4.53 -8.37 9.13
CA ASP A 182 -5.85 -8.97 9.13
C ASP A 182 -6.76 -8.13 10.02
N THR A 183 -7.76 -7.49 9.42
CA THR A 183 -8.93 -7.03 10.16
C THR A 183 -9.89 -8.22 10.23
N GLY A 184 -10.63 -8.39 11.33
CA GLY A 184 -11.45 -9.60 11.53
C GLY A 184 -12.43 -9.91 10.38
N ILE A 185 -12.93 -8.88 9.69
CA ILE A 185 -13.83 -9.02 8.53
C ILE A 185 -13.02 -9.35 7.25
N ASP A 186 -11.81 -8.80 7.07
CA ASP A 186 -11.00 -8.97 5.85
C ASP A 186 -9.96 -10.10 5.92
N SER A 187 -10.00 -10.95 6.95
CA SER A 187 -9.06 -12.08 7.08
C SER A 187 -9.03 -13.01 5.84
N PRO A 188 -10.18 -13.31 5.17
CA PRO A 188 -10.16 -14.09 3.93
C PRO A 188 -9.39 -13.41 2.80
N VAL A 189 -9.38 -12.07 2.73
CA VAL A 189 -8.70 -11.31 1.67
C VAL A 189 -7.20 -11.55 1.72
N GLY A 190 -6.57 -11.50 2.90
CA GLY A 190 -5.14 -11.75 3.04
C GLY A 190 -4.72 -13.14 2.55
N THR A 191 -5.53 -14.15 2.83
CA THR A 191 -5.31 -15.52 2.32
C THR A 191 -5.52 -15.59 0.82
N ALA A 192 -6.54 -14.92 0.29
CA ALA A 192 -6.82 -14.86 -1.14
C ALA A 192 -5.70 -14.15 -1.92
N VAL A 193 -5.10 -13.09 -1.36
CA VAL A 193 -3.89 -12.44 -1.91
C VAL A 193 -2.72 -13.43 -1.95
N ALA A 194 -2.49 -14.16 -0.86
CA ALA A 194 -1.41 -15.17 -0.78
C ALA A 194 -1.55 -16.29 -1.83
N GLU A 195 -2.78 -16.62 -2.23
CA GLU A 195 -3.10 -17.61 -3.25
C GLU A 195 -3.22 -17.02 -4.67
N GLY A 196 -2.94 -15.72 -4.84
CA GLY A 196 -3.02 -15.02 -6.13
C GLY A 196 -4.44 -14.84 -6.66
N ARG A 197 -5.44 -14.93 -5.77
CA ARG A 197 -6.86 -14.75 -6.09
C ARG A 197 -7.31 -13.31 -6.08
N VAL A 198 -6.64 -12.45 -5.32
CA VAL A 198 -6.88 -11.00 -5.33
C VAL A 198 -5.74 -10.32 -6.06
N SER A 199 -6.06 -9.47 -7.04
CA SER A 199 -5.05 -8.74 -7.82
C SER A 199 -4.79 -7.32 -7.35
N ALA A 200 -5.78 -6.67 -6.73
CA ALA A 200 -5.63 -5.33 -6.17
C ALA A 200 -6.71 -5.04 -5.12
N GLU A 201 -6.41 -4.11 -4.21
CA GLU A 201 -7.34 -3.47 -3.28
C GLU A 201 -7.34 -1.95 -3.53
N MET A 202 -8.52 -1.33 -3.49
CA MET A 202 -8.69 0.13 -3.56
C MET A 202 -9.38 0.62 -2.30
N TYR A 203 -8.88 1.73 -1.74
CA TYR A 203 -9.47 2.43 -0.61
C TYR A 203 -9.92 3.80 -1.09
N LEU A 204 -11.23 4.03 -1.10
CA LEU A 204 -11.86 5.33 -1.34
C LEU A 204 -12.22 5.95 0.00
N LEU A 205 -11.35 6.87 0.42
CA LEU A 205 -11.36 7.52 1.72
C LEU A 205 -11.85 8.97 1.62
N ASP A 206 -12.57 9.45 2.63
CA ASP A 206 -12.90 10.87 2.75
C ASP A 206 -11.65 11.67 3.13
N ALA A 207 -11.10 12.42 2.17
CA ALA A 207 -10.00 13.36 2.40
C ALA A 207 -10.51 14.82 2.56
N GLY A 208 -11.76 14.98 2.99
CA GLY A 208 -12.42 16.25 3.24
C GLY A 208 -13.00 16.87 1.97
N TRP A 209 -12.18 17.57 1.18
CA TRP A 209 -12.64 18.25 -0.04
C TRP A 209 -12.30 17.49 -1.33
N THR A 210 -11.60 16.36 -1.22
CA THR A 210 -11.28 15.46 -2.33
C THR A 210 -11.54 14.01 -1.94
N VAL A 211 -11.63 13.13 -2.94
CA VAL A 211 -11.53 11.68 -2.74
C VAL A 211 -10.07 11.35 -2.44
N GLY A 212 -9.81 10.71 -1.31
CA GLY A 212 -8.54 10.05 -1.05
C GLY A 212 -8.57 8.67 -1.69
N GLU A 213 -7.79 8.46 -2.74
CA GLU A 213 -7.64 7.16 -3.39
C GLU A 213 -6.32 6.54 -2.95
N ASP A 214 -6.38 5.32 -2.41
CA ASP A 214 -5.19 4.47 -2.21
C ASP A 214 -5.39 3.13 -2.90
N VAL A 215 -4.37 2.66 -3.62
CA VAL A 215 -4.42 1.41 -4.38
C VAL A 215 -3.23 0.56 -4.01
N VAL A 216 -3.54 -0.64 -3.52
CA VAL A 216 -2.58 -1.69 -3.23
C VAL A 216 -2.65 -2.71 -4.36
N SER A 217 -1.59 -2.83 -5.14
CA SER A 217 -1.53 -3.81 -6.22
C SER A 217 -0.70 -5.02 -5.82
N TYR A 218 -1.19 -6.22 -6.13
CA TYR A 218 -0.49 -7.50 -5.89
C TYR A 218 0.08 -8.12 -7.18
N GLY A 219 0.15 -7.33 -8.25
CA GLY A 219 0.73 -7.72 -9.53
C GLY A 219 0.55 -6.60 -10.56
N ASP A 220 0.29 -6.97 -11.81
CA ASP A 220 0.05 -6.00 -12.87
C ASP A 220 -1.43 -5.57 -12.93
N THR A 221 -2.05 -5.19 -11.82
CA THR A 221 -3.43 -4.66 -11.81
C THR A 221 -3.48 -3.28 -11.17
N TRP A 222 -4.19 -2.36 -11.81
CA TRP A 222 -4.43 -1.02 -11.27
C TRP A 222 -5.92 -0.74 -11.25
N LEU A 223 -6.34 -0.05 -10.21
CA LEU A 223 -7.70 0.42 -10.00
C LEU A 223 -7.67 1.94 -10.09
N TYR A 224 -8.68 2.54 -10.70
CA TYR A 224 -8.83 3.99 -10.75
C TYR A 224 -10.29 4.38 -10.51
N ALA A 225 -10.55 5.30 -9.58
CA ALA A 225 -11.90 5.83 -9.41
C ALA A 225 -12.23 6.78 -10.56
N VAL A 226 -13.23 6.43 -11.37
CA VAL A 226 -13.76 7.30 -12.44
C VAL A 226 -14.77 8.28 -11.85
N THR A 227 -15.61 7.79 -10.93
CA THR A 227 -16.55 8.61 -10.16
C THR A 227 -16.68 8.07 -8.75
N ALA A 228 -16.87 8.97 -7.78
CA ALA A 228 -17.20 8.62 -6.42
C ALA A 228 -18.13 9.70 -5.83
N SER A 229 -19.32 9.29 -5.43
CA SER A 229 -20.37 10.15 -4.89
C SER A 229 -21.21 9.39 -3.87
N GLU A 230 -22.22 10.06 -3.29
CA GLU A 230 -23.15 9.41 -2.37
C GLU A 230 -24.01 8.33 -3.04
N GLU A 231 -24.19 8.38 -4.36
CA GLU A 231 -25.10 7.49 -5.12
C GLU A 231 -24.38 6.47 -6.00
N ILE A 232 -23.19 6.81 -6.49
CA ILE A 232 -22.44 6.00 -7.45
C ILE A 232 -20.95 6.04 -7.18
N VAL A 233 -20.33 4.87 -7.29
CA VAL A 233 -18.88 4.68 -7.41
C VAL A 233 -18.62 3.88 -8.67
N GLU A 234 -17.72 4.37 -9.51
CA GLU A 234 -17.26 3.68 -10.71
C GLU A 234 -15.75 3.53 -10.64
N VAL A 235 -15.28 2.31 -10.83
CA VAL A 235 -13.87 1.94 -10.77
C VAL A 235 -13.48 1.28 -12.09
N GLN A 236 -12.49 1.87 -12.75
CA GLN A 236 -11.84 1.24 -13.88
C GLN A 236 -10.73 0.32 -13.36
N VAL A 237 -10.77 -0.94 -13.75
CA VAL A 237 -9.68 -1.90 -13.55
C VAL A 237 -8.87 -1.96 -14.84
N THR A 238 -7.55 -1.95 -14.71
CA THR A 238 -6.62 -2.08 -15.83
C THR A 238 -5.53 -3.09 -15.51
N GLY A 239 -4.93 -3.70 -16.54
CA GLY A 239 -3.90 -4.72 -16.39
C GLY A 239 -4.45 -6.14 -16.32
N ASN A 240 -3.84 -7.01 -15.52
CA ASN A 240 -4.09 -8.45 -15.47
C ASN A 240 -4.90 -8.87 -14.23
N ALA A 241 -6.18 -8.47 -14.20
CA ALA A 241 -7.15 -8.87 -13.19
C ALA A 241 -8.00 -10.08 -13.60
N THR A 242 -7.84 -10.57 -14.83
CA THR A 242 -8.62 -11.69 -15.37
C THR A 242 -8.47 -12.95 -14.52
N GLY A 243 -9.60 -13.58 -14.18
CA GLY A 243 -9.67 -14.77 -13.34
C GLY A 243 -9.35 -14.51 -11.88
N LYS A 244 -9.37 -13.24 -11.44
CA LYS A 244 -9.07 -12.79 -10.08
C LYS A 244 -10.14 -11.83 -9.58
N SER A 245 -10.17 -11.65 -8.28
CA SER A 245 -11.00 -10.65 -7.62
C SER A 245 -10.23 -9.36 -7.39
N VAL A 246 -10.97 -8.26 -7.34
CA VAL A 246 -10.52 -6.98 -6.80
C VAL A 246 -11.37 -6.63 -5.59
N VAL A 247 -10.80 -5.90 -4.63
CA VAL A 247 -11.52 -5.45 -3.44
C VAL A 247 -11.57 -3.93 -3.44
N ILE A 248 -12.74 -3.37 -3.19
CA ILE A 248 -12.99 -1.93 -3.17
C ILE A 248 -13.59 -1.60 -1.80
N HIS A 249 -12.80 -0.90 -0.99
CA HIS A 249 -13.20 -0.35 0.29
C HIS A 249 -13.70 1.08 0.08
N VAL A 250 -14.96 1.34 0.39
CA VAL A 250 -15.60 2.64 0.21
C VAL A 250 -16.00 3.18 1.56
N THR A 251 -15.40 4.28 2.01
CA THR A 251 -15.86 4.94 3.24
C THR A 251 -16.93 5.98 2.95
N GLU A 252 -17.75 6.28 3.97
CA GLU A 252 -18.60 7.47 3.96
C GLU A 252 -17.74 8.72 3.69
N PRO A 253 -18.26 9.73 2.96
CA PRO A 253 -19.65 9.89 2.53
C PRO A 253 -20.01 9.20 1.21
N TYR A 254 -19.10 8.45 0.59
CA TYR A 254 -19.39 7.77 -0.67
C TYR A 254 -20.32 6.58 -0.43
N LEU A 255 -21.25 6.33 -1.36
CA LEU A 255 -22.22 5.23 -1.28
C LEU A 255 -23.04 5.24 0.03
N LYS A 256 -23.95 6.21 0.20
CA LYS A 256 -24.81 6.30 1.40
C LYS A 256 -25.99 5.33 1.32
N TYR A 257 -25.75 4.08 1.71
CA TYR A 257 -26.80 3.07 1.87
C TYR A 257 -27.11 2.75 3.32
N VAL A 258 -28.28 2.14 3.54
CA VAL A 258 -28.67 1.57 4.83
C VAL A 258 -28.10 0.17 4.98
N SER A 259 -28.03 -0.60 3.90
CA SER A 259 -27.50 -1.96 3.88
C SER A 259 -26.75 -2.27 2.58
N ALA A 260 -25.90 -3.30 2.61
CA ALA A 260 -25.22 -3.81 1.41
C ALA A 260 -26.20 -4.53 0.45
N ASP A 261 -27.34 -5.01 0.96
CA ASP A 261 -28.38 -5.67 0.14
C ASP A 261 -29.09 -4.68 -0.81
N ASP A 262 -28.96 -3.37 -0.56
CA ASP A 262 -29.53 -2.30 -1.40
C ASP A 262 -28.60 -1.90 -2.57
N MET A 263 -27.42 -2.52 -2.66
CA MET A 263 -26.41 -2.21 -3.68
C MET A 263 -26.59 -3.06 -4.94
N THR A 264 -26.57 -2.40 -6.09
CA THR A 264 -26.41 -3.05 -7.40
C THR A 264 -24.97 -2.88 -7.86
N VAL A 265 -24.31 -3.98 -8.17
CA VAL A 265 -22.96 -3.96 -8.75
C VAL A 265 -23.03 -4.45 -10.18
N LYS A 266 -22.38 -3.72 -11.08
CA LYS A 266 -22.29 -4.03 -12.51
C LYS A 266 -20.82 -4.19 -12.90
N LEU A 267 -20.57 -5.09 -13.85
CA LEU A 267 -19.32 -5.17 -14.59
C LEU A 267 -19.62 -4.94 -16.06
N ASP A 268 -18.95 -3.97 -16.67
CA ASP A 268 -19.14 -3.60 -18.09
C ASP A 268 -20.62 -3.29 -18.43
N GLY A 269 -21.32 -2.69 -17.46
CA GLY A 269 -22.74 -2.35 -17.58
C GLY A 269 -23.73 -3.51 -17.37
N VAL A 270 -23.25 -4.73 -17.10
CA VAL A 270 -24.08 -5.91 -16.82
C VAL A 270 -24.21 -6.14 -15.32
N ASP A 271 -25.43 -6.32 -14.83
CA ASP A 271 -25.70 -6.62 -13.42
C ASP A 271 -25.02 -7.92 -13.00
N LEU A 272 -24.27 -7.85 -11.91
CA LEU A 272 -23.61 -9.00 -11.32
C LEU A 272 -24.53 -9.76 -10.40
N LYS A 273 -24.31 -11.06 -10.31
CA LYS A 273 -24.96 -11.90 -9.31
C LYS A 273 -24.23 -11.74 -7.98
N SER A 274 -25.00 -11.52 -6.92
CA SER A 274 -24.45 -11.56 -5.55
C SER A 274 -23.98 -12.98 -5.20
N GLY A 275 -22.75 -13.08 -4.72
CA GLY A 275 -22.13 -14.28 -4.21
C GLY A 275 -22.68 -14.68 -2.84
N LEU A 276 -22.39 -15.90 -2.42
CA LEU A 276 -22.90 -16.46 -1.16
C LEU A 276 -22.20 -15.88 0.08
N GLY A 277 -21.03 -15.27 -0.10
CA GLY A 277 -20.18 -14.76 0.96
C GLY A 277 -18.85 -14.25 0.41
N MET A 278 -18.11 -13.52 1.24
CA MET A 278 -16.78 -12.99 0.90
C MET A 278 -15.82 -14.10 0.45
N ALA A 279 -15.72 -15.19 1.23
CA ALA A 279 -14.81 -16.29 0.91
C ALA A 279 -15.23 -17.02 -0.37
N GLU A 280 -16.52 -17.20 -0.61
CA GLU A 280 -17.01 -17.83 -1.83
C GLU A 280 -16.66 -16.99 -3.06
N THR A 281 -16.91 -15.68 -3.02
CA THR A 281 -16.60 -14.76 -4.12
C THR A 281 -15.10 -14.62 -4.39
N LEU A 282 -14.26 -14.62 -3.35
CA LEU A 282 -12.80 -14.56 -3.50
C LEU A 282 -12.19 -15.82 -4.16
N TRP A 283 -12.87 -16.97 -4.06
CA TRP A 283 -12.43 -18.23 -4.66
C TRP A 283 -13.27 -18.65 -5.86
N ASP A 284 -14.09 -17.76 -6.40
CA ASP A 284 -14.83 -18.04 -7.63
C ASP A 284 -13.86 -18.34 -8.78
N THR A 285 -14.18 -19.40 -9.51
CA THR A 285 -13.44 -19.83 -10.71
C THR A 285 -14.46 -20.20 -11.75
N GLY A 286 -14.89 -19.22 -12.54
CA GLY A 286 -15.94 -19.40 -13.52
C GLY A 286 -15.89 -18.35 -14.64
N GLU A 287 -16.74 -18.56 -15.64
CA GLU A 287 -16.93 -17.60 -16.75
C GLU A 287 -17.87 -16.45 -16.35
N GLU A 288 -18.63 -16.60 -15.26
CA GLU A 288 -19.57 -15.59 -14.78
C GLU A 288 -18.91 -14.71 -13.72
N ALA A 289 -19.08 -13.39 -13.89
CA ALA A 289 -18.71 -12.41 -12.89
C ALA A 289 -19.67 -12.46 -11.69
N SER A 290 -19.13 -12.22 -10.50
CA SER A 290 -19.88 -12.21 -9.26
C SER A 290 -19.37 -11.09 -8.36
N TYR A 291 -20.19 -10.69 -7.38
CA TYR A 291 -19.76 -9.75 -6.35
C TYR A 291 -20.25 -10.14 -4.97
N PHE A 292 -19.56 -9.65 -3.94
CA PHE A 292 -20.04 -9.67 -2.57
C PHE A 292 -19.85 -8.29 -1.97
N ALA A 293 -20.85 -7.79 -1.24
CA ALA A 293 -20.77 -6.51 -0.56
C ALA A 293 -21.16 -6.66 0.91
N VAL A 294 -20.48 -5.93 1.79
CA VAL A 294 -20.80 -5.90 3.22
C VAL A 294 -20.71 -4.48 3.77
N LYS A 295 -21.67 -4.10 4.62
CA LYS A 295 -21.63 -2.84 5.37
C LYS A 295 -20.59 -2.96 6.49
N THR A 296 -19.67 -2.01 6.55
CA THR A 296 -18.72 -1.86 7.65
C THR A 296 -19.16 -0.72 8.58
N ALA A 297 -18.42 -0.52 9.68
CA ALA A 297 -18.68 0.61 10.59
C ALA A 297 -18.55 1.98 9.90
N ASN A 298 -17.73 2.07 8.85
CA ASN A 298 -17.35 3.34 8.22
C ASN A 298 -17.77 3.43 6.74
N GLY A 299 -18.47 2.43 6.21
CA GLY A 299 -18.74 2.36 4.77
C GLY A 299 -19.09 0.96 4.29
N TYR A 300 -18.47 0.52 3.19
CA TYR A 300 -18.73 -0.74 2.51
C TYR A 300 -17.44 -1.38 2.02
N ASP A 301 -17.37 -2.71 2.09
CA ASP A 301 -16.37 -3.48 1.36
C ASP A 301 -17.08 -4.22 0.23
N VAL A 302 -16.57 -4.09 -1.00
CA VAL A 302 -17.12 -4.70 -2.20
C VAL A 302 -16.04 -5.52 -2.87
N ILE A 303 -16.30 -6.80 -3.07
CA ILE A 303 -15.43 -7.74 -3.78
C ILE A 303 -16.07 -8.04 -5.11
N VAL A 304 -15.29 -7.96 -6.19
CA VAL A 304 -15.76 -8.26 -7.54
C VAL A 304 -14.82 -9.27 -8.17
N TYR A 305 -15.35 -10.42 -8.59
CA TYR A 305 -14.63 -11.40 -9.41
C TYR A 305 -14.72 -11.02 -10.89
N ILE A 306 -13.57 -10.91 -11.55
CA ILE A 306 -13.44 -10.48 -12.95
C ILE A 306 -13.12 -11.72 -13.83
N PRO A 307 -14.08 -12.22 -14.63
CA PRO A 307 -13.86 -13.36 -15.51
C PRO A 307 -13.02 -13.00 -16.74
N GLU A 308 -12.75 -13.99 -17.60
CA GLU A 308 -12.06 -13.78 -18.87
C GLU A 308 -12.89 -12.91 -19.84
N ASN A 309 -12.23 -11.97 -20.54
CA ASN A 309 -12.80 -11.08 -21.56
C ASN A 309 -13.72 -9.95 -21.05
N SER A 310 -13.40 -9.34 -19.90
CA SER A 310 -14.06 -8.13 -19.39
C SER A 310 -13.29 -6.85 -19.77
N ASP A 311 -14.01 -5.78 -20.13
CA ASP A 311 -13.47 -4.42 -20.29
C ASP A 311 -13.17 -3.76 -18.91
N SER A 312 -13.57 -4.46 -17.84
CA SER A 312 -13.23 -4.28 -16.44
C SER A 312 -13.62 -2.93 -15.85
N VAL A 313 -14.81 -2.43 -16.20
CA VAL A 313 -15.44 -1.27 -15.54
C VAL A 313 -16.44 -1.76 -14.50
N ILE A 314 -16.17 -1.46 -13.23
CA ILE A 314 -17.04 -1.80 -12.11
C ILE A 314 -17.89 -0.57 -11.76
N THR A 315 -19.20 -0.72 -11.76
CA THR A 315 -20.13 0.32 -11.30
C THR A 315 -20.90 -0.18 -10.09
N ILE A 316 -20.88 0.59 -8.99
CA ILE A 316 -21.63 0.31 -7.76
C ILE A 316 -22.67 1.42 -7.60
N THR A 317 -23.96 1.06 -7.66
CA THR A 317 -25.08 2.01 -7.62
C THR A 317 -26.17 1.59 -6.64
N THR A 318 -27.14 2.50 -6.44
CA THR A 318 -28.36 2.18 -5.73
C THR A 318 -29.27 1.33 -6.61
N ALA A 319 -30.01 0.39 -6.01
CA ALA A 319 -31.02 -0.40 -6.73
C ALA A 319 -32.12 0.48 -7.37
N ASP A 320 -32.35 1.69 -6.86
CA ASP A 320 -33.34 2.65 -7.34
C ASP A 320 -32.78 3.69 -8.34
N ALA A 321 -31.46 3.74 -8.54
CA ALA A 321 -30.81 4.67 -9.46
C ALA A 321 -30.92 4.14 -10.89
N ASN A 322 -32.05 4.44 -11.51
CA ASN A 322 -32.32 4.12 -12.90
C ASN A 322 -31.57 5.11 -13.82
N PHE A 323 -30.26 4.94 -13.93
CA PHE A 323 -29.47 5.65 -14.93
C PHE A 323 -29.82 5.06 -16.29
N GLY A 324 -30.61 5.80 -17.07
CA GLY A 324 -30.91 5.43 -18.45
C GLY A 324 -29.63 5.22 -19.26
N VAL A 325 -29.72 4.40 -20.30
CA VAL A 325 -28.62 4.05 -21.23
C VAL A 325 -27.84 5.29 -21.73
N ASP A 326 -28.50 6.46 -21.82
CA ASP A 326 -27.89 7.73 -22.24
C ASP A 326 -26.87 8.30 -21.24
N GLY A 327 -27.00 8.03 -19.93
CA GLY A 327 -26.05 8.47 -18.90
C GLY A 327 -24.71 7.74 -19.00
N LEU A 328 -24.76 6.43 -19.24
CA LEU A 328 -23.58 5.57 -19.40
C LEU A 328 -22.85 5.85 -20.73
N ILE A 329 -23.57 6.07 -21.82
CA ILE A 329 -22.98 6.39 -23.14
C ILE A 329 -22.25 7.74 -23.11
N THR A 330 -22.80 8.74 -22.42
CA THR A 330 -22.16 10.06 -22.29
C THR A 330 -20.87 9.98 -21.46
N LEU A 331 -20.82 9.08 -20.48
CA LEU A 331 -19.65 8.86 -19.62
C LEU A 331 -18.56 8.03 -20.31
N LEU A 332 -18.91 6.93 -20.99
CA LEU A 332 -17.98 6.14 -21.80
C LEU A 332 -17.33 6.98 -22.92
N ALA A 333 -18.09 7.91 -23.50
CA ALA A 333 -17.55 8.88 -24.45
C ALA A 333 -16.52 9.84 -23.83
N ALA A 334 -16.67 10.21 -22.55
CA ALA A 334 -15.70 11.04 -21.84
C ALA A 334 -14.39 10.27 -21.54
N ILE A 335 -14.49 8.98 -21.17
CA ILE A 335 -13.33 8.09 -20.95
C ILE A 335 -12.53 7.90 -22.24
N GLY A 336 -13.21 7.70 -23.38
CA GLY A 336 -12.57 7.60 -24.69
C GLY A 336 -11.78 8.84 -25.09
N ILE A 337 -12.21 10.04 -24.66
CA ILE A 337 -11.51 11.30 -24.95
C ILE A 337 -10.24 11.44 -24.10
N VAL A 338 -10.26 11.02 -22.83
CA VAL A 338 -9.08 11.08 -21.95
C VAL A 338 -8.02 10.06 -22.37
N GLY A 339 -8.42 8.83 -22.73
CA GLY A 339 -7.49 7.82 -23.25
C GLY A 339 -6.77 8.26 -24.53
N VAL A 340 -7.47 8.93 -25.45
CA VAL A 340 -6.87 9.48 -26.67
C VAL A 340 -5.92 10.65 -26.36
N ALA A 341 -6.24 11.50 -25.37
CA ALA A 341 -5.37 12.61 -24.97
C ALA A 341 -4.05 12.13 -24.34
N VAL A 342 -4.09 11.09 -23.50
CA VAL A 342 -2.90 10.51 -22.86
C VAL A 342 -2.02 9.80 -23.89
N VAL A 343 -2.60 9.03 -24.82
CA VAL A 343 -1.85 8.38 -25.90
C VAL A 343 -1.28 9.40 -26.90
N ALA A 344 -1.97 10.52 -27.14
CA ALA A 344 -1.46 11.60 -27.97
C ALA A 344 -0.26 12.31 -27.32
N LEU A 345 -0.28 12.52 -26.00
CA LEU A 345 0.82 13.14 -25.24
C LEU A 345 2.08 12.25 -25.20
N ILE A 346 1.92 10.94 -25.05
CA ILE A 346 3.04 9.97 -25.03
C ILE A 346 3.72 9.83 -26.41
N LYS A 347 3.01 10.13 -27.51
CA LYS A 347 3.59 10.07 -28.87
C LYS A 347 4.26 11.36 -29.35
N THR A 348 4.25 12.42 -28.54
CA THR A 348 4.82 13.73 -28.90
C THR A 348 6.21 14.02 -28.32
N GLU A 349 6.87 13.04 -27.69
CA GLU A 349 8.29 13.13 -27.32
C GLU A 349 9.21 12.37 -28.29
#